data_AF-A0A023G1K8-F1
#
_entry.id   AF-A0A023G1K8-F1
#
_cell.length_a   1.000
_cell.length_b   1.000
_cell.length_c   1.000
_cell.angle_alpha   90.00
_cell.angle_beta   90.00
_cell.angle_gamma   90.00
#
_symmetry.space_group_name_H-M   'P 1'
#
loop_
_entity.id
_entity.type
_entity.pdbx_description
1 polymer ?
#
loop_
_entity_poly.entity_id
_entity_poly.type
_entity_poly.pdbx_seq_one_letter_code
_entity_poly.pdbx_strand_id
1 'polypeptide(L)'
;VKALEKQLSKDAEVVYVNIGACAEPGKFTIAAVDHQKRPIIQASIYAKDPAEAESLAIAVTIKTQEQQRKSSHVVTDSQSACRDYLAGKPHERASALLRCISQSHRITWTPGHEVLEGNEVANDQARALTNRADPYPYPTPLLGPYGERLEHLRLERVFLPPHKLPSSDSIDWRKMQTNTISNLHILIKISPTKCTSYCPWCGAAPRSIASLGNARTN
;
A
#
# COMPACT_ATOMS: atom_id res chain seq x y z
N VAL A 1 8.66 12.51 15.86
CA VAL A 1 9.20 13.30 14.73
C VAL A 1 10.37 14.26 15.02
N LYS A 2 10.14 15.49 15.53
CA LYS A 2 11.10 16.62 15.40
C LYS A 2 12.52 16.37 15.94
N ALA A 3 12.66 15.63 17.04
CA ALA A 3 13.98 15.29 17.60
C ALA A 3 14.74 14.29 16.71
N LEU A 4 14.03 13.27 16.18
CA LEU A 4 14.58 12.30 15.25
C LEU A 4 14.96 12.96 13.93
N GLU A 5 14.08 13.80 13.39
CA GLU A 5 14.33 14.58 12.17
C GLU A 5 15.58 15.46 12.31
N LYS A 6 15.73 16.19 13.42
CA LYS A 6 16.92 17.01 13.70
C LYS A 6 18.21 16.19 13.84
N GLN A 7 18.11 14.94 14.29
CA GLN A 7 19.25 14.03 14.37
C GLN A 7 19.61 13.51 12.97
N LEU A 8 18.63 13.02 12.22
CA LEU A 8 18.83 12.47 10.88
C LEU A 8 19.22 13.54 9.85
N SER A 9 18.78 14.79 10.02
CA SER A 9 19.17 15.89 9.13
C SER A 9 20.67 16.21 9.19
N LYS A 10 21.36 15.78 10.25
CA LYS A 10 22.81 15.93 10.43
C LYS A 10 23.59 14.68 10.05
N ASP A 11 22.89 13.58 9.78
CA ASP A 11 23.48 12.29 9.50
C ASP A 11 23.70 12.15 8.00
N ALA A 12 24.93 12.34 7.54
CA ALA A 12 25.27 12.24 6.12
C ALA A 12 25.22 10.79 5.60
N GLU A 13 25.17 9.80 6.49
CA GLU A 13 25.08 8.38 6.14
C GLU A 13 23.63 7.88 6.12
N VAL A 14 22.65 8.75 6.40
CA VAL A 14 21.24 8.35 6.41
C VAL A 14 20.76 7.99 5.01
N VAL A 15 20.06 6.86 4.96
CA VAL A 15 19.39 6.38 3.76
C VAL A 15 17.97 5.97 4.13
N TYR A 16 16.99 6.61 3.52
CA TYR A 16 15.57 6.27 3.70
C TYR A 16 15.18 5.22 2.68
N VAL A 17 14.56 4.13 3.12
CA VAL A 17 14.16 3.03 2.25
C VAL A 17 12.67 2.74 2.38
N ASN A 18 12.00 2.55 1.24
CA ASN A 18 10.62 2.09 1.19
C ASN A 18 10.39 1.18 -0.03
N ILE A 19 9.27 0.45 0.00
CA ILE A 19 8.81 -0.40 -1.08
C ILE A 19 7.47 0.07 -1.66
N GLY A 20 7.22 -0.28 -2.92
CA GLY A 20 5.93 -0.12 -3.57
C GLY A 20 5.41 -1.47 -4.03
N ALA A 21 4.15 -1.80 -3.75
CA ALA A 21 3.53 -3.00 -4.30
C ALA A 21 3.08 -2.74 -5.75
N CYS A 22 3.47 -3.61 -6.68
CA CYS A 22 3.01 -3.54 -8.06
C CYS A 22 1.66 -4.26 -8.21
N ALA A 23 0.97 -4.00 -9.32
CA ALA A 23 -0.27 -4.70 -9.66
C ALA A 23 -0.06 -6.22 -9.88
N GLU A 24 1.12 -6.60 -10.38
CA GLU A 24 1.54 -8.00 -10.53
C GLU A 24 1.83 -8.60 -9.14
N PRO A 25 1.12 -9.67 -8.71
CA PRO A 25 1.35 -10.29 -7.41
C PRO A 25 2.79 -10.74 -7.22
N GLY A 26 3.34 -10.45 -6.05
CA GLY A 26 4.71 -10.81 -5.69
C GLY A 26 5.79 -9.92 -6.32
N LYS A 27 5.43 -8.90 -7.11
CA LYS A 27 6.35 -7.90 -7.62
C LYS A 27 6.28 -6.62 -6.79
N PHE A 28 7.44 -6.13 -6.41
CA PHE A 28 7.59 -4.91 -5.62
C PHE A 28 8.65 -4.02 -6.24
N THR A 29 8.57 -2.74 -5.94
CA THR A 29 9.62 -1.76 -6.22
C THR A 29 10.33 -1.40 -4.93
N ILE A 30 11.61 -1.06 -5.03
CA ILE A 30 12.41 -0.52 -3.94
C ILE A 30 12.82 0.89 -4.36
N ALA A 31 12.62 1.85 -3.48
CA ALA A 31 13.31 3.13 -3.56
C ALA A 31 14.11 3.35 -2.29
N ALA A 32 15.36 3.79 -2.47
CA ALA A 32 16.16 4.32 -1.39
C ALA A 32 16.70 5.70 -1.78
N VAL A 33 16.62 6.65 -0.85
CA VAL A 33 17.11 8.02 -1.05
C VAL A 33 18.13 8.40 0.01
N ASP A 34 19.11 9.20 -0.38
CA ASP A 34 20.14 9.72 0.53
C ASP A 34 19.62 10.86 1.41
N HIS A 35 20.51 11.43 2.23
CA HIS A 35 20.20 12.54 3.12
C HIS A 35 19.80 13.84 2.37
N GLN A 36 20.16 13.99 1.09
CA GLN A 36 19.70 15.06 0.21
C GLN A 36 18.41 14.70 -0.54
N LYS A 37 17.77 13.57 -0.20
CA LYS A 37 16.54 13.05 -0.83
C LYS A 37 16.74 12.66 -2.30
N ARG A 38 18.00 12.43 -2.72
CA ARG A 38 18.31 11.97 -4.07
C ARG A 38 18.18 10.45 -4.14
N PRO A 39 17.62 9.90 -5.22
CA PRO A 39 17.55 8.46 -5.41
C PRO A 39 18.96 7.86 -5.47
N ILE A 40 19.21 6.87 -4.61
CA ILE A 40 20.41 6.02 -4.68
C ILE A 40 20.09 4.63 -5.21
N ILE A 41 18.85 4.15 -4.99
CA ILE A 41 18.36 2.86 -5.46
C ILE A 41 16.95 3.06 -6.00
N GLN A 42 16.73 2.56 -7.20
CA GLN A 42 15.43 2.42 -7.83
C GLN A 42 15.42 1.08 -8.55
N ALA A 43 14.71 0.10 -8.00
CA ALA A 43 14.74 -1.27 -8.51
C ALA A 43 13.36 -1.92 -8.42
N SER A 44 13.20 -3.04 -9.13
CA SER A 44 12.08 -3.95 -8.96
C SER A 44 12.60 -5.29 -8.45
N ILE A 45 11.85 -5.92 -7.56
CA ILE A 45 12.16 -7.22 -6.98
C ILE A 45 10.93 -8.11 -6.99
N TYR A 46 11.17 -9.41 -6.93
CA TYR A 46 10.14 -10.39 -6.59
C TYR A 46 10.31 -10.84 -5.14
N ALA A 47 9.21 -10.92 -4.40
CA ALA A 47 9.11 -11.37 -3.01
C ALA A 47 7.75 -12.04 -2.78
N LYS A 48 7.66 -12.96 -1.82
CA LYS A 48 6.42 -13.71 -1.55
C LYS A 48 5.35 -12.83 -0.91
N ASP A 49 5.78 -11.90 -0.07
CA ASP A 49 4.94 -11.00 0.69
C ASP A 49 5.66 -9.65 0.93
N PRO A 50 4.94 -8.62 1.42
CA PRO A 50 5.54 -7.33 1.74
C PRO A 50 6.65 -7.41 2.80
N ALA A 51 6.59 -8.34 3.76
CA ALA A 51 7.60 -8.44 4.81
C ALA A 51 8.95 -8.91 4.25
N GLU A 52 8.93 -9.89 3.35
CA GLU A 52 10.12 -10.32 2.61
C GLU A 52 10.66 -9.17 1.73
N ALA A 53 9.77 -8.42 1.06
CA ALA A 53 10.15 -7.29 0.23
C ALA A 53 10.82 -6.15 1.03
N GLU A 54 10.26 -5.78 2.19
CA GLU A 54 10.82 -4.79 3.10
C GLU A 54 12.19 -5.24 3.63
N SER A 55 12.31 -6.51 4.03
CA SER A 55 13.57 -7.07 4.48
C SER A 55 14.62 -7.04 3.36
N LEU A 56 14.25 -7.42 2.14
CA LEU A 56 15.12 -7.34 0.97
C LEU A 56 15.53 -5.91 0.64
N ALA A 57 14.63 -4.93 0.75
CA ALA A 57 14.92 -3.53 0.47
C ALA A 57 16.04 -2.99 1.39
N ILE A 58 15.99 -3.33 2.68
CA ILE A 58 17.05 -3.01 3.65
C ILE A 58 18.36 -3.70 3.26
N ALA A 59 18.32 -5.01 2.96
CA ALA A 59 19.52 -5.75 2.58
C ALA A 59 20.20 -5.22 1.32
N VAL A 60 19.41 -4.94 0.27
CA VAL A 60 19.91 -4.37 -0.99
C VAL A 60 20.54 -3.01 -0.72
N THR A 61 19.90 -2.17 0.10
CA THR A 61 20.42 -0.86 0.48
C THR A 61 21.78 -0.95 1.16
N ILE A 62 21.89 -1.81 2.19
CA ILE A 62 23.15 -2.06 2.89
C ILE A 62 24.20 -2.59 1.91
N LYS A 63 23.87 -3.56 1.07
CA LYS A 63 24.81 -4.18 0.14
C LYS A 63 25.33 -3.19 -0.90
N THR A 64 24.47 -2.30 -1.39
CA THR A 64 24.88 -1.23 -2.33
C THR A 64 25.84 -0.25 -1.67
N GLN A 65 25.61 0.14 -0.41
CA GLN A 65 26.53 1.03 0.32
C GLN A 65 27.86 0.32 0.63
N GLU A 66 27.80 -0.95 1.05
CA GLU A 66 28.97 -1.80 1.28
C GLU A 66 29.84 -1.93 0.02
N GLN A 67 29.23 -2.12 -1.16
CA GLN A 67 29.95 -2.16 -2.45
C GLN A 67 30.71 -0.85 -2.75
N GLN A 68 30.21 0.28 -2.24
CA GLN A 68 30.87 1.58 -2.32
C GLN A 68 31.85 1.84 -1.17
N ARG A 69 32.08 0.84 -0.29
CA ARG A 69 32.88 0.93 0.95
C ARG A 69 32.38 2.05 1.88
N LYS A 70 31.06 2.18 2.00
CA LYS A 70 30.41 3.16 2.87
C LYS A 70 29.60 2.48 3.96
N SER A 71 29.67 3.05 5.15
CA SER A 71 28.69 2.81 6.22
C SER A 71 27.34 3.41 5.84
N SER A 72 26.26 2.93 6.47
CA SER A 72 24.93 3.49 6.23
C SER A 72 24.03 3.42 7.44
N HIS A 73 23.23 4.46 7.62
CA HIS A 73 22.13 4.48 8.57
C HIS A 73 20.81 4.33 7.83
N VAL A 74 20.32 3.10 7.71
CA VAL A 74 19.05 2.79 7.04
C VAL A 74 17.88 3.18 7.94
N VAL A 75 16.98 3.98 7.41
CA VAL A 75 15.72 4.38 8.06
C VAL A 75 14.55 3.81 7.26
N THR A 76 13.64 3.13 7.95
CA THR A 76 12.48 2.46 7.35
C THR A 76 11.26 2.57 8.25
N ASP A 77 10.07 2.59 7.65
CA ASP A 77 8.80 2.52 8.38
C ASP A 77 8.27 1.10 8.61
N SER A 78 8.93 0.09 8.05
CA SER A 78 8.66 -1.30 8.35
C SER A 78 9.11 -1.67 9.77
N GLN A 79 8.16 -1.68 10.69
CA GLN A 79 8.39 -2.10 12.07
C GLN A 79 8.78 -3.58 12.16
N SER A 80 8.14 -4.43 11.35
CA SER A 80 8.42 -5.88 11.29
C SER A 80 9.85 -6.13 10.82
N ALA A 81 10.25 -5.55 9.68
CA ALA A 81 11.59 -5.78 9.17
C ALA A 81 12.64 -5.26 10.15
N CYS A 82 12.48 -4.05 10.68
CA CYS A 82 13.44 -3.51 11.66
C CYS A 82 13.58 -4.42 12.89
N ARG A 83 12.47 -4.93 13.43
CA ARG A 83 12.49 -5.86 14.57
C ARG A 83 13.23 -7.16 14.23
N ASP A 84 12.96 -7.73 13.06
CA ASP A 84 13.58 -8.99 12.65
C ASP A 84 15.08 -8.84 12.41
N TYR A 85 15.52 -7.71 11.87
CA TYR A 85 16.93 -7.34 11.77
C TYR A 85 17.60 -7.20 13.13
N LEU A 86 16.99 -6.47 14.07
CA LEU A 86 17.52 -6.30 15.41
C LEU A 86 17.58 -7.62 16.19
N ALA A 87 16.68 -8.56 15.89
CA ALA A 87 16.69 -9.92 16.45
C ALA A 87 17.69 -10.86 15.75
N GLY A 88 18.42 -10.41 14.73
CA GLY A 88 19.35 -11.22 13.96
C GLY A 88 18.67 -12.27 13.07
N LYS A 89 17.40 -12.06 12.70
CA LYS A 89 16.58 -12.99 11.92
C LYS A 89 15.96 -12.33 10.67
N PRO A 90 16.73 -11.62 9.81
CA PRO A 90 16.16 -11.13 8.55
C PRO A 90 15.77 -12.30 7.65
N HIS A 91 14.88 -12.06 6.68
CA HIS A 91 14.44 -13.09 5.74
C HIS A 91 15.64 -13.78 5.05
N GLU A 92 15.49 -15.05 4.68
CA GLU A 92 16.59 -15.89 4.17
C GLU A 92 17.37 -15.24 3.01
N ARG A 93 16.67 -14.66 2.04
CA ARG A 93 17.31 -13.98 0.89
C ARG A 93 18.01 -12.69 1.30
N ALA A 94 17.46 -11.94 2.26
CA ALA A 94 18.11 -10.77 2.83
C ALA A 94 19.39 -11.17 3.59
N SER A 95 19.34 -12.24 4.38
CA SER A 95 20.50 -12.84 5.06
C SER A 95 21.59 -13.27 4.06
N ALA A 96 21.20 -13.90 2.95
CA ALA A 96 22.14 -14.31 1.91
C ALA A 96 22.86 -13.13 1.25
N LEU A 97 22.16 -12.02 0.99
CA LEU A 97 22.76 -10.79 0.43
C LEU A 97 23.75 -10.13 1.39
N LEU A 98 23.47 -10.19 2.68
CA LEU A 98 24.26 -9.58 3.75
C LEU A 98 25.47 -10.43 4.19
N ARG A 99 25.74 -11.55 3.50
CA ARG A 99 27.00 -12.27 3.69
C ARG A 99 28.17 -11.37 3.30
N CYS A 100 29.23 -11.44 4.11
CA CYS A 100 30.49 -10.71 3.89
C CYS A 100 30.28 -9.19 3.79
N ILE A 101 29.76 -8.58 4.86
CA ILE A 101 29.78 -7.13 5.07
C ILE A 101 30.96 -6.76 5.98
N SER A 102 31.58 -5.62 5.72
CA SER A 102 32.77 -5.12 6.43
C SER A 102 32.56 -3.73 7.03
N GLN A 103 31.63 -2.95 6.48
CA GLN A 103 31.29 -1.62 6.99
C GLN A 103 30.27 -1.70 8.13
N SER A 104 30.17 -0.62 8.89
CA SER A 104 29.20 -0.54 9.99
C SER A 104 27.87 0.00 9.46
N HIS A 105 26.79 -0.75 9.67
CA HIS A 105 25.46 -0.34 9.24
C HIS A 105 24.50 -0.30 10.44
N ARG A 106 23.71 0.76 10.51
CA ARG A 106 22.66 0.95 11.52
C ARG A 106 21.30 0.91 10.85
N ILE A 107 20.31 0.38 11.55
CA ILE A 107 18.91 0.39 11.12
C ILE A 107 18.09 1.08 12.21
N THR A 108 17.27 2.05 11.81
CA THR A 108 16.31 2.73 12.70
C THR A 108 14.92 2.64 12.11
N TRP A 109 13.99 2.19 12.94
CA TRP A 109 12.56 2.27 12.62
C TRP A 109 12.04 3.69 12.84
N THR A 110 11.22 4.16 11.92
CA THR A 110 10.42 5.38 12.08
C THR A 110 8.94 5.05 11.86
N PRO A 111 8.00 5.60 12.62
CA PRO A 111 6.58 5.38 12.33
C PRO A 111 6.20 5.90 10.94
N GLY A 112 5.40 5.13 10.20
CA GLY A 112 4.83 5.55 8.94
C GLY A 112 3.92 6.78 9.13
N HIS A 113 3.94 7.69 8.16
CA HIS A 113 3.14 8.93 8.15
C HIS A 113 3.48 9.96 9.25
N GLU A 114 4.63 9.84 9.92
CA GLU A 114 5.09 10.84 10.90
C GLU A 114 5.77 12.08 10.28
N VAL A 115 5.53 12.40 9.00
CA VAL A 115 6.08 13.60 8.32
C VAL A 115 7.61 13.68 8.40
N LEU A 116 8.29 12.54 8.29
CA LEU A 116 9.73 12.54 8.07
C LEU A 116 9.97 12.65 6.56
N GLU A 117 10.37 13.83 6.11
CA GLU A 117 10.44 14.18 4.68
C GLU A 117 11.20 13.14 3.85
N GLY A 118 12.33 12.63 4.35
CA GLY A 118 13.11 11.59 3.65
C GLY A 118 12.34 10.27 3.47
N ASN A 119 11.54 9.87 4.47
CA ASN A 119 10.69 8.68 4.39
C ASN A 119 9.54 8.86 3.39
N GLU A 120 8.93 10.06 3.38
CA GLU A 120 7.87 10.40 2.43
C GLU A 120 8.40 10.38 0.99
N VAL A 121 9.58 10.97 0.75
CA VAL A 121 10.21 10.94 -0.58
C VAL A 121 10.54 9.50 -1.00
N ALA A 122 11.08 8.67 -0.10
CA ALA A 122 11.34 7.26 -0.40
C ALA A 122 10.05 6.51 -0.78
N ASN A 123 8.97 6.71 -0.01
CA ASN A 123 7.66 6.14 -0.28
C ASN A 123 7.11 6.59 -1.64
N ASP A 124 7.12 7.89 -1.91
CA ASP A 124 6.59 8.45 -3.15
C ASP A 124 7.38 7.96 -4.37
N GLN A 125 8.70 7.89 -4.25
CA GLN A 125 9.54 7.30 -5.29
C GLN A 125 9.22 5.82 -5.49
N ALA A 126 9.12 5.02 -4.43
CA ALA A 126 8.80 3.60 -4.54
C ALA A 126 7.46 3.38 -5.27
N ARG A 127 6.45 4.18 -4.93
CA ARG A 127 5.13 4.15 -5.59
C ARG A 127 5.18 4.66 -7.03
N ALA A 128 5.97 5.68 -7.33
CA ALA A 128 6.18 6.14 -8.71
C ALA A 128 6.82 5.05 -9.59
N LEU A 129 7.64 4.17 -9.01
CA LEU A 129 8.26 3.06 -9.74
C LEU A 129 7.27 1.95 -10.13
N THR A 130 6.13 1.79 -9.45
CA THR A 130 5.24 0.64 -9.67
C THR A 130 4.60 0.66 -11.07
N ASN A 131 4.47 1.84 -11.67
CA ASN A 131 3.76 2.06 -12.93
C ASN A 131 4.65 2.70 -14.02
N ARG A 132 5.94 2.36 -14.06
CA ARG A 132 6.91 2.93 -15.03
C ARG A 132 6.56 2.77 -16.53
N ALA A 133 5.47 2.10 -16.88
CA ALA A 133 5.07 1.85 -18.26
C ALA A 133 3.54 1.89 -18.52
N ASP A 134 2.73 2.53 -17.67
CA ASP A 134 1.29 2.67 -17.95
C ASP A 134 0.98 4.03 -18.61
N PRO A 135 0.58 4.09 -19.89
CA PRO A 135 0.18 5.33 -20.55
C PRO A 135 -1.15 5.89 -20.01
N TYR A 136 -1.87 5.14 -19.17
CA TYR A 136 -3.11 5.59 -18.57
C TYR A 136 -2.90 6.00 -17.11
N PRO A 137 -3.09 7.29 -16.76
CA PRO A 137 -3.17 7.69 -15.37
C PRO A 137 -4.44 7.07 -14.76
N TYR A 138 -4.28 5.97 -14.03
CA TYR A 138 -5.32 5.50 -13.11
C TYR A 138 -5.64 6.60 -12.09
N PRO A 139 -6.87 6.62 -11.54
CA PRO A 139 -7.37 7.75 -10.76
C PRO A 139 -6.39 8.07 -9.65
N THR A 140 -5.91 9.30 -9.68
CA THR A 140 -5.06 9.92 -8.68
C THR A 140 -5.65 9.60 -7.30
N PRO A 141 -4.88 9.02 -6.35
CA PRO A 141 -5.38 8.88 -4.99
C PRO A 141 -5.84 10.26 -4.52
N LEU A 142 -7.04 10.34 -3.91
CA LEU A 142 -7.55 11.58 -3.35
C LEU A 142 -6.49 12.17 -2.43
N LEU A 143 -5.87 13.26 -2.88
CA LEU A 143 -4.91 14.04 -2.11
C LEU A 143 -5.70 14.69 -0.97
N GLY A 144 -5.27 14.47 0.27
CA GLY A 144 -5.86 15.11 1.44
C GLY A 144 -5.85 14.24 2.70
N PRO A 145 -5.95 14.86 3.89
CA PRO A 145 -6.15 14.18 5.17
C PRO A 145 -7.32 13.18 5.10
N TYR A 146 -7.31 12.18 5.99
CA TYR A 146 -8.35 11.14 6.05
C TYR A 146 -9.79 11.70 6.05
N GLY A 147 -10.03 12.82 6.74
CA GLY A 147 -11.34 13.47 6.79
C GLY A 147 -11.84 13.98 5.43
N GLU A 148 -10.96 14.59 4.63
CA GLU A 148 -11.31 15.10 3.29
C GLU A 148 -11.65 13.96 2.34
N ARG A 149 -10.92 12.84 2.43
CA ARG A 149 -11.22 11.62 1.66
C ARG A 149 -12.57 11.03 2.03
N LEU A 150 -12.90 11.00 3.33
CA LEU A 150 -14.21 10.54 3.78
C LEU A 150 -15.34 11.44 3.30
N GLU A 151 -15.15 12.77 3.30
CA GLU A 151 -16.18 13.70 2.82
C GLU A 151 -16.36 13.59 1.31
N HIS A 152 -15.29 13.47 0.54
CA HIS A 152 -15.39 13.19 -0.90
C HIS A 152 -16.23 11.93 -1.18
N LEU A 153 -15.88 10.81 -0.53
CA LEU A 153 -16.64 9.56 -0.61
C LEU A 153 -18.07 9.67 -0.05
N ARG A 154 -18.37 10.69 0.77
CA ARG A 154 -19.71 10.96 1.28
C ARG A 154 -20.54 11.71 0.25
N LEU A 155 -19.93 12.67 -0.45
CA LEU A 155 -20.56 13.47 -1.50
C LEU A 155 -20.84 12.66 -2.78
N GLU A 156 -20.03 11.64 -3.08
CA GLU A 156 -20.24 10.75 -4.23
C GLU A 156 -21.37 9.72 -4.03
N ARG A 157 -21.95 9.62 -2.84
CA ARG A 157 -23.01 8.65 -2.54
C ARG A 157 -24.28 8.98 -3.32
N VAL A 158 -24.93 7.93 -3.84
CA VAL A 158 -26.27 8.05 -4.38
C VAL A 158 -27.22 8.45 -3.24
N PHE A 159 -27.98 9.53 -3.47
CA PHE A 159 -28.98 9.98 -2.50
C PHE A 159 -30.08 8.92 -2.39
N LEU A 160 -30.20 8.34 -1.19
CA LEU A 160 -31.32 7.48 -0.80
C LEU A 160 -32.03 8.14 0.39
N PRO A 161 -33.37 8.14 0.45
CA PRO A 161 -34.13 8.87 1.46
C PRO A 161 -33.78 8.41 2.89
N PRO A 162 -33.66 9.34 3.85
CA PRO A 162 -33.22 9.01 5.20
C PRO A 162 -34.25 8.14 5.93
N HIS A 163 -33.81 6.97 6.40
CA HIS A 163 -34.60 6.09 7.24
C HIS A 163 -33.89 5.84 8.59
N LYS A 164 -34.65 5.79 9.69
CA LYS A 164 -34.15 5.33 10.98
C LYS A 164 -34.03 3.81 10.93
N LEU A 165 -32.85 3.33 10.59
CA LEU A 165 -32.55 1.91 10.46
C LEU A 165 -31.86 1.39 11.74
N PRO A 166 -32.13 0.13 12.15
CA PRO A 166 -31.32 -0.54 13.16
C PRO A 166 -29.87 -0.68 12.67
N SER A 167 -28.94 -0.88 13.61
CA SER A 167 -27.49 -0.85 13.32
C SER A 167 -27.07 -1.81 12.19
N SER A 168 -27.66 -3.01 12.13
CA SER A 168 -27.44 -4.02 11.08
C SER A 168 -27.74 -3.47 9.69
N ASP A 169 -28.88 -2.83 9.53
CA ASP A 169 -29.41 -2.38 8.25
C ASP A 169 -28.69 -1.12 7.77
N SER A 170 -28.08 -0.36 8.70
CA SER A 170 -27.28 0.81 8.38
C SER A 170 -26.02 0.50 7.56
N ILE A 171 -25.49 -0.73 7.67
CA ILE A 171 -24.32 -1.18 6.89
C ILE A 171 -24.76 -1.45 5.45
N ASP A 172 -25.83 -2.22 5.27
CA ASP A 172 -26.33 -2.56 3.94
C ASP A 172 -26.90 -1.33 3.23
N TRP A 173 -27.50 -0.40 3.98
CA TRP A 173 -27.89 0.91 3.48
C TRP A 173 -26.72 1.70 2.91
N ARG A 174 -25.58 1.74 3.62
CA ARG A 174 -24.36 2.40 3.12
C ARG A 174 -23.82 1.72 1.86
N LYS A 175 -23.86 0.39 1.80
CA LYS A 175 -23.47 -0.36 0.60
C LYS A 175 -24.39 -0.06 -0.59
N MET A 176 -25.68 0.17 -0.36
CA MET A 176 -26.60 0.61 -1.42
C MET A 176 -26.24 2.01 -1.92
N GLN A 177 -25.97 2.95 -1.01
CA GLN A 177 -25.56 4.33 -1.35
C GLN A 177 -24.26 4.38 -2.18
N THR A 178 -23.36 3.42 -2.01
CA THR A 178 -22.09 3.31 -2.76
C THR A 178 -22.15 2.28 -3.89
N ASN A 179 -23.30 1.66 -4.16
CA ASN A 179 -23.47 0.58 -5.14
C ASN A 179 -22.50 -0.62 -4.95
N THR A 180 -22.12 -0.91 -3.71
CA THR A 180 -21.20 -1.99 -3.32
C THR A 180 -21.90 -3.18 -2.65
N ILE A 181 -23.23 -3.20 -2.63
CA ILE A 181 -23.97 -4.32 -2.03
C ILE A 181 -23.80 -5.58 -2.87
N SER A 182 -23.26 -6.64 -2.26
CA SER A 182 -23.08 -7.93 -2.93
C SER A 182 -24.43 -8.59 -3.18
N ASN A 183 -24.97 -8.45 -4.39
CA ASN A 183 -26.12 -9.20 -4.87
C ASN A 183 -25.69 -10.25 -5.90
N LEU A 184 -26.54 -11.25 -6.14
CA LEU A 184 -26.24 -12.34 -7.07
C LEU A 184 -25.87 -11.83 -8.48
N HIS A 185 -26.48 -10.73 -8.93
CA HIS A 185 -26.17 -10.09 -10.21
C HIS A 185 -24.71 -9.60 -10.28
N ILE A 186 -24.18 -9.02 -9.20
CA ILE A 186 -22.77 -8.59 -9.08
C ILE A 186 -21.86 -9.80 -8.90
N LEU A 187 -22.25 -10.78 -8.08
CA LEU A 187 -21.45 -11.97 -7.81
C LEU A 187 -21.23 -12.84 -9.06
N ILE A 188 -22.22 -12.96 -9.95
CA ILE A 188 -22.06 -13.65 -11.25
C ILE A 188 -21.02 -12.94 -12.12
N LYS A 189 -20.96 -11.60 -12.10
CA LYS A 189 -19.96 -10.84 -12.87
C LYS A 189 -18.55 -11.05 -12.30
N ILE A 190 -18.41 -11.16 -10.99
CA ILE A 190 -17.12 -11.32 -10.31
C ILE A 190 -16.62 -12.77 -10.38
N SER A 191 -17.51 -13.75 -10.28
CA SER A 191 -17.15 -15.17 -10.20
C SER A 191 -18.20 -16.05 -10.91
N PRO A 192 -18.27 -15.98 -12.25
CA PRO A 192 -19.31 -16.66 -13.03
C PRO A 192 -19.29 -18.19 -12.90
N THR A 193 -18.14 -18.77 -12.55
CA THR A 193 -17.98 -20.22 -12.36
C THR A 193 -18.42 -20.71 -10.97
N LYS A 194 -18.60 -19.81 -10.00
CA LYS A 194 -18.98 -20.13 -8.62
C LYS A 194 -20.41 -19.76 -8.26
N CYS A 195 -21.07 -18.98 -9.11
CA CYS A 195 -22.42 -18.48 -8.85
C CYS A 195 -23.35 -18.86 -10.01
N THR A 196 -24.51 -19.42 -9.67
CA THR A 196 -25.54 -19.75 -10.66
C THR A 196 -26.15 -18.46 -11.23
N SER A 197 -26.48 -18.46 -12.52
CA SER A 197 -27.15 -17.34 -13.19
C SER A 197 -28.62 -17.17 -12.82
N TYR A 198 -29.11 -17.95 -11.86
CA TYR A 198 -30.49 -17.99 -11.39
C TYR A 198 -30.53 -18.04 -9.86
N CYS A 199 -31.56 -17.42 -9.28
CA CYS A 199 -31.83 -17.47 -7.85
C CYS A 199 -32.12 -18.92 -7.41
N PRO A 200 -31.43 -19.47 -6.39
CA PRO A 200 -31.64 -20.83 -5.94
C PRO A 200 -33.01 -21.06 -5.28
N TRP A 201 -33.70 -19.99 -4.86
CA TRP A 201 -35.01 -20.09 -4.20
C TRP A 201 -36.21 -19.93 -5.13
N CYS A 202 -36.11 -19.11 -6.19
CA CYS A 202 -37.24 -18.83 -7.07
C CYS A 202 -36.96 -19.04 -8.56
N GLY A 203 -35.74 -19.40 -8.94
CA GLY A 203 -35.36 -19.64 -10.34
C GLY A 203 -35.29 -18.39 -11.23
N ALA A 204 -35.61 -17.20 -10.70
CA ALA A 204 -35.58 -15.96 -11.47
C ALA A 204 -34.13 -15.51 -11.77
N ALA A 205 -33.95 -14.85 -12.93
CA ALA A 205 -32.69 -14.23 -13.29
C ALA A 205 -32.41 -13.01 -12.38
N PRO A 206 -31.19 -12.86 -11.83
CA PRO A 206 -30.87 -11.80 -10.88
C PRO A 206 -30.77 -10.44 -11.57
N ARG A 207 -31.52 -9.47 -11.03
CA ARG A 207 -31.53 -8.06 -11.46
C ARG A 207 -30.78 -7.19 -10.46
N SER A 208 -30.26 -6.05 -10.90
CA SER A 208 -29.69 -5.07 -9.99
C SER A 208 -30.81 -4.36 -9.21
N ILE A 209 -30.58 -4.04 -7.94
CA ILE A 209 -31.55 -3.26 -7.13
C ILE A 209 -31.84 -1.89 -7.78
N ALA A 210 -30.84 -1.29 -8.43
CA ALA A 210 -31.00 -0.04 -9.20
C ALA A 210 -32.02 -0.15 -10.34
N SER A 211 -32.25 -1.34 -10.91
CA SER A 211 -33.24 -1.55 -11.97
C SER A 211 -34.69 -1.66 -11.48
N LEU A 212 -34.91 -1.78 -10.16
CA LEU A 212 -36.26 -1.82 -9.57
C LEU A 212 -36.86 -0.42 -9.36
N GLY A 213 -36.04 0.64 -9.35
CA GLY A 213 -36.49 2.02 -9.21
C GLY A 213 -37.24 2.58 -10.43
N ASN A 214 -37.08 1.97 -11.61
CA ASN A 214 -37.75 2.40 -12.84
C ASN A 214 -39.08 1.66 -13.12
N ALA A 215 -39.54 0.79 -12.22
CA ALA A 215 -40.72 -0.05 -12.44
C ALA A 215 -41.96 0.39 -11.62
N ARG A 216 -42.03 1.65 -11.18
CA ARG A 216 -43.23 2.24 -10.55
C ARG A 216 -43.54 3.63 -11.12
N THR A 217 -43.86 3.68 -12.40
CA THR A 217 -44.75 4.68 -12.99
C THR A 217 -45.58 4.01 -14.08
N ASN A 218 -46.71 3.46 -13.68
CA ASN A 218 -47.96 3.35 -14.44
C ASN A 218 -49.07 3.08 -13.43
#